data_AF-A0A293LI40-F1
#
_entry.id   AF-A0A293LI40-F1
#
_cell.length_a   1.000
_cell.length_b   1.000
_cell.length_c   1.000
_cell.angle_alpha   90.00
_cell.angle_beta   90.00
_cell.angle_gamma   90.00
#
_symmetry.space_group_name_H-M   'P 1'
#
loop_
_entity.id
_entity.type
_entity.pdbx_description
1 polymer ?
#
loop_
_entity_poly.entity_id
_entity_poly.type
_entity_poly.pdbx_seq_one_letter_code
_entity_poly.pdbx_strand_id
1 'polypeptide(L)'
;MNIQGVMWDWAPDFGALLVFAEHRYYGKSMPYGNRSYESVKYLGYLTVDQTLADYADLVLHLKATVPGAAHSPVISFGGSYGGMLAAWFRMKYPHITLAAVTSGAPVLQFQGLTECGVFDQILTKSFHSASSTCDVAIRKSWDVMQEMASTDEGAQELAETFHMCGPITPSNYTVFRTWVYGVYIMMSMMNYPYPTNFLVPLPTFPVQVMIYS
;
A
#
# COMPACT_ATOMS: atom_id res chain seq x y z
N MET A 1 10.20 -1.31 -8.04
CA MET A 1 9.74 -1.38 -9.45
C MET A 1 8.35 -0.78 -9.55
N ASN A 2 8.14 0.19 -10.44
CA ASN A 2 6.79 0.71 -10.74
C ASN A 2 6.09 -0.26 -11.70
N ILE A 3 5.16 -1.07 -11.17
CA ILE A 3 4.54 -2.15 -11.95
C ILE A 3 3.67 -1.62 -13.10
N GLN A 4 3.04 -0.46 -12.95
CA GLN A 4 2.21 0.13 -14.00
C GLN A 4 3.08 0.68 -15.13
N GLY A 5 4.19 1.36 -14.81
CA GLY A 5 5.15 1.83 -15.83
C GLY A 5 5.67 0.68 -16.68
N VAL A 6 6.07 -0.42 -16.02
CA VAL A 6 6.53 -1.64 -16.70
C VAL A 6 5.48 -2.22 -17.67
N MET A 7 4.19 -2.16 -17.33
CA MET A 7 3.14 -2.61 -18.25
C MET A 7 3.13 -1.80 -19.55
N TRP A 8 3.26 -0.47 -19.47
CA TRP A 8 3.31 0.40 -20.64
C TRP A 8 4.60 0.23 -21.45
N ASP A 9 5.73 0.02 -20.78
CA ASP A 9 7.02 -0.20 -21.44
C ASP A 9 7.05 -1.53 -22.20
N TRP A 10 6.48 -2.60 -21.63
CA TRP A 10 6.53 -3.94 -22.22
C TRP A 10 5.42 -4.21 -23.24
N ALA A 11 4.25 -3.59 -23.10
CA ALA A 11 3.12 -3.89 -23.98
C ALA A 11 3.43 -3.77 -25.48
N PRO A 12 4.17 -2.74 -25.97
CA PRO A 12 4.54 -2.64 -27.38
C PRO A 12 5.38 -3.82 -27.88
N ASP A 13 6.37 -4.26 -27.09
CA ASP A 13 7.28 -5.35 -27.45
C ASP A 13 6.54 -6.69 -27.61
N PHE A 14 5.47 -6.89 -26.85
CA PHE A 14 4.63 -8.08 -26.91
C PHE A 14 3.39 -7.94 -27.78
N GLY A 15 3.14 -6.75 -28.36
CA GLY A 15 1.87 -6.45 -29.04
C GLY A 15 0.65 -6.67 -28.15
N ALA A 16 0.79 -6.38 -26.85
CA ALA A 16 -0.18 -6.76 -25.83
C ALA A 16 -1.32 -5.74 -25.67
N LEU A 17 -2.52 -6.25 -25.42
CA LEU A 17 -3.63 -5.44 -24.91
C LEU A 17 -3.43 -5.19 -23.41
N LEU A 18 -3.49 -3.92 -23.01
CA LEU A 18 -3.47 -3.53 -21.59
C LEU A 18 -4.88 -3.40 -21.04
N VAL A 19 -5.12 -4.05 -19.90
CA VAL A 19 -6.41 -4.04 -19.19
C VAL A 19 -6.16 -3.72 -17.72
N PHE A 20 -6.80 -2.66 -17.23
CA PHE A 20 -6.79 -2.29 -15.81
C PHE A 20 -8.18 -2.58 -15.23
N ALA A 21 -8.31 -3.71 -14.54
CA ALA A 21 -9.55 -4.13 -13.91
C ALA A 21 -9.68 -3.48 -12.51
N GLU A 22 -10.70 -2.65 -12.32
CA GLU A 22 -10.97 -2.02 -11.03
C GLU A 22 -11.51 -3.07 -10.04
N HIS A 23 -11.01 -3.03 -8.80
CA HIS A 23 -11.43 -3.95 -7.75
C HIS A 23 -12.86 -3.62 -7.29
N ARG A 24 -13.71 -4.63 -7.09
CA ARG A 24 -15.05 -4.43 -6.51
C ARG A 24 -14.97 -3.65 -5.19
N TYR A 25 -15.94 -2.78 -4.94
CA TYR A 25 -16.03 -1.84 -3.82
C TYR A 25 -15.01 -0.68 -3.85
N TYR A 26 -14.17 -0.56 -4.88
CA TYR A 26 -13.28 0.58 -5.05
C TYR A 26 -13.67 1.40 -6.27
N GLY A 27 -13.38 2.70 -6.21
CA GLY A 27 -13.65 3.63 -7.31
C GLY A 27 -15.11 3.66 -7.71
N LYS A 28 -15.41 3.28 -8.94
CA LYS A 28 -16.77 3.24 -9.51
C LYS A 28 -17.39 1.85 -9.50
N SER A 29 -16.61 0.82 -9.21
CA SER A 29 -17.00 -0.59 -9.22
C SER A 29 -17.73 -0.97 -7.93
N MET A 30 -18.90 -0.38 -7.72
CA MET A 30 -19.67 -0.48 -6.48
C MET A 30 -20.92 -1.37 -6.67
N PRO A 31 -20.93 -2.62 -6.18
CA PRO A 31 -22.03 -3.55 -6.44
C PRO A 31 -23.41 -3.05 -6.00
N TYR A 32 -23.46 -2.18 -4.98
CA TYR A 32 -24.70 -1.57 -4.46
C TYR A 32 -24.66 -0.03 -4.51
N GLY A 33 -23.80 0.55 -5.34
CA GLY A 33 -23.58 2.01 -5.37
C GLY A 33 -23.18 2.55 -3.99
N ASN A 34 -23.78 3.67 -3.58
CA ASN A 34 -23.53 4.30 -2.28
C ASN A 34 -23.84 3.38 -1.08
N ARG A 35 -24.68 2.35 -1.28
CA ARG A 35 -25.09 1.44 -0.22
C ARG A 35 -24.08 0.35 0.09
N SER A 36 -23.01 0.24 -0.70
CA SER A 36 -22.06 -0.87 -0.63
C SER A 36 -21.39 -1.01 0.75
N TYR A 37 -21.27 0.09 1.50
CA TYR A 37 -20.67 0.13 2.83
C TYR A 37 -21.69 0.29 3.97
N GLU A 38 -23.01 0.33 3.69
CA GLU A 38 -24.02 0.65 4.71
C GLU A 38 -24.23 -0.46 5.75
N SER A 39 -23.98 -1.72 5.40
CA SER A 39 -24.18 -2.84 6.32
C SER A 39 -23.38 -4.08 5.93
N VAL A 40 -23.21 -5.01 6.87
CA VAL A 40 -22.57 -6.32 6.64
C VAL A 40 -23.25 -7.09 5.49
N LYS A 41 -24.56 -6.92 5.30
CA LYS A 41 -25.29 -7.54 4.18
C LYS A 41 -24.76 -7.09 2.82
N TYR A 42 -24.43 -5.80 2.67
CA TYR A 42 -23.90 -5.26 1.41
C TYR A 42 -22.39 -5.38 1.33
N LEU A 43 -21.68 -5.29 2.46
CA LEU A 43 -20.22 -5.41 2.51
C LEU A 43 -19.75 -6.86 2.39
N GLY A 44 -20.61 -7.85 2.67
CA GLY A 44 -20.25 -9.27 2.73
C GLY A 44 -19.70 -9.87 1.42
N TYR A 45 -19.83 -9.19 0.28
CA TYR A 45 -19.25 -9.62 -1.00
C TYR A 45 -17.90 -8.95 -1.32
N LEU A 46 -17.37 -8.12 -0.41
CA LEU A 46 -16.00 -7.62 -0.48
C LEU A 46 -15.03 -8.70 0.01
N THR A 47 -14.77 -9.69 -0.83
CA THR A 47 -13.81 -10.77 -0.54
C THR A 47 -12.82 -10.98 -1.68
N VAL A 48 -11.69 -11.60 -1.37
CA VAL A 48 -10.66 -11.95 -2.36
C VAL A 48 -11.21 -12.93 -3.40
N ASP A 49 -11.86 -14.01 -2.97
CA ASP A 49 -12.39 -15.04 -3.87
C ASP A 49 -13.33 -14.45 -4.94
N GLN A 50 -14.20 -13.56 -4.48
CA GLN A 50 -15.15 -12.83 -5.29
C GLN A 50 -14.45 -11.87 -6.28
N THR A 51 -13.43 -11.15 -5.83
CA THR A 51 -12.63 -10.28 -6.70
C THR A 51 -11.88 -11.08 -7.77
N LEU A 52 -11.32 -12.23 -7.42
CA LEU A 52 -10.65 -13.10 -8.39
C LEU A 52 -11.64 -13.69 -9.40
N ALA A 53 -12.88 -13.96 -8.99
CA ALA A 53 -13.94 -14.38 -9.90
C ALA A 53 -14.32 -13.26 -10.89
N ASP A 54 -14.42 -12.00 -10.44
CA ASP A 54 -14.66 -10.87 -11.35
C ASP A 54 -13.57 -10.77 -12.43
N TYR A 55 -12.30 -10.94 -12.02
CA TYR A 55 -11.18 -10.90 -12.95
C TYR A 55 -11.21 -12.08 -13.94
N ALA A 56 -11.61 -13.28 -13.49
CA ALA A 56 -11.81 -14.43 -14.36
C ALA A 56 -12.90 -14.14 -15.41
N ASP A 57 -14.07 -13.70 -14.97
CA ASP A 57 -15.21 -13.40 -15.84
C ASP A 57 -14.88 -12.29 -16.83
N LEU A 58 -14.20 -11.23 -16.39
CA LEU A 58 -13.75 -10.14 -17.26
C LEU A 58 -12.78 -10.64 -18.34
N VAL A 59 -11.78 -11.44 -17.97
CA VAL A 59 -10.82 -11.98 -18.95
C VAL A 59 -11.51 -12.88 -19.97
N LEU A 60 -12.41 -13.76 -19.52
CA LEU A 60 -13.19 -14.63 -20.42
C LEU A 60 -14.08 -13.81 -21.36
N HIS A 61 -14.73 -12.77 -20.83
CA HIS A 61 -15.52 -11.84 -21.64
C HIS A 61 -14.65 -11.18 -22.71
N LEU A 62 -13.49 -10.62 -22.34
CA LEU A 62 -12.59 -9.96 -23.29
C LEU A 62 -12.06 -10.92 -24.36
N LYS A 63 -11.71 -12.16 -24.00
CA LYS A 63 -11.30 -13.17 -24.99
C LYS A 63 -12.41 -13.51 -25.98
N ALA A 64 -13.67 -13.46 -25.54
CA ALA A 64 -14.83 -13.74 -26.40
C ALA A 64 -15.23 -12.55 -27.27
N THR A 65 -15.07 -11.32 -26.79
CA THR A 65 -15.62 -10.12 -27.45
C THR A 65 -14.59 -9.28 -28.19
N VAL A 66 -13.30 -9.34 -27.82
CA VAL A 66 -12.24 -8.59 -28.49
C VAL A 66 -11.68 -9.40 -29.66
N PRO A 67 -11.76 -8.89 -30.92
CA PRO A 67 -11.21 -9.58 -32.08
C PRO A 67 -9.71 -9.91 -31.89
N GLY A 68 -9.34 -11.16 -32.17
CA GLY A 68 -7.97 -11.65 -32.03
C GLY A 68 -7.56 -12.06 -30.60
N ALA A 69 -8.38 -11.83 -29.58
CA ALA A 69 -8.02 -12.13 -28.19
C ALA A 69 -8.31 -13.57 -27.74
N ALA A 70 -9.10 -14.35 -28.49
CA ALA A 70 -9.62 -15.65 -28.08
C ALA A 70 -8.54 -16.65 -27.60
N HIS A 71 -7.36 -16.63 -28.23
CA HIS A 71 -6.23 -17.51 -27.90
C HIS A 71 -5.04 -16.78 -27.29
N SER A 72 -5.18 -15.50 -26.95
CA SER A 72 -4.09 -14.71 -26.39
C SER A 72 -3.72 -15.20 -24.99
N PRO A 73 -2.41 -15.30 -24.67
CA PRO A 73 -1.95 -15.55 -23.32
C PRO A 73 -2.29 -14.35 -22.43
N VAL A 74 -2.55 -14.61 -21.14
CA VAL A 74 -2.88 -13.57 -20.16
C VAL A 74 -1.85 -13.60 -19.05
N ILE A 75 -1.27 -12.44 -18.74
CA ILE A 75 -0.33 -12.26 -17.63
C ILE A 75 -0.98 -11.28 -16.65
N SER A 76 -1.10 -11.66 -15.38
CA SER A 76 -1.60 -10.77 -14.34
C SER A 76 -0.47 -9.90 -13.78
N PHE A 77 -0.75 -8.62 -13.55
CA PHE A 77 0.20 -7.67 -12.97
C PHE A 77 -0.38 -7.08 -11.69
N GLY A 78 0.47 -6.83 -10.69
CA GLY A 78 0.02 -6.17 -9.48
C GLY A 78 1.12 -5.74 -8.52
N GLY A 79 0.85 -4.64 -7.82
CA GLY A 79 1.70 -4.12 -6.73
C GLY A 79 0.99 -4.18 -5.39
N SER A 80 1.73 -4.38 -4.29
CA SER A 80 1.15 -4.45 -2.93
C SER A 80 0.05 -5.51 -2.84
N TYR A 81 -1.11 -5.20 -2.27
CA TYR A 81 -2.30 -6.07 -2.28
C TYR A 81 -2.71 -6.51 -3.70
N GLY A 82 -2.63 -5.63 -4.69
CA GLY A 82 -2.84 -6.00 -6.10
C GLY A 82 -1.85 -7.06 -6.59
N GLY A 83 -0.63 -7.07 -6.07
CA GLY A 83 0.37 -8.11 -6.34
C GLY A 83 0.01 -9.44 -5.68
N MET A 84 -0.59 -9.43 -4.48
CA MET A 84 -1.15 -10.63 -3.86
C MET A 84 -2.28 -11.18 -4.73
N LEU A 85 -3.19 -10.31 -5.19
CA LEU A 85 -4.27 -10.70 -6.12
C LEU A 85 -3.72 -11.30 -7.41
N ALA A 86 -2.70 -10.69 -8.02
CA ALA A 86 -2.09 -11.22 -9.25
C ALA A 86 -1.50 -12.62 -9.03
N ALA A 87 -0.77 -12.84 -7.92
CA ALA A 87 -0.25 -14.16 -7.54
C ALA A 87 -1.36 -15.18 -7.32
N TRP A 88 -2.35 -14.84 -6.50
CA TRP A 88 -3.46 -15.74 -6.18
C TRP A 88 -4.34 -16.02 -7.40
N PHE A 89 -4.50 -15.06 -8.30
CA PHE A 89 -5.22 -15.26 -9.56
C PHE A 89 -4.51 -16.32 -10.41
N ARG A 90 -3.17 -16.27 -10.51
CA ARG A 90 -2.38 -17.31 -11.16
C ARG A 90 -2.49 -18.67 -10.50
N MET A 91 -2.50 -18.71 -9.17
CA MET A 91 -2.62 -19.96 -8.41
C MET A 91 -4.01 -20.60 -8.53
N LYS A 92 -5.08 -19.80 -8.51
CA LYS A 92 -6.47 -20.28 -8.49
C LYS A 92 -7.08 -20.47 -9.89
N TYR A 93 -6.67 -19.65 -10.86
CA TYR A 93 -7.15 -19.70 -12.24
C TYR A 93 -6.01 -19.95 -13.22
N PRO A 94 -5.27 -21.08 -13.08
CA PRO A 94 -4.10 -21.35 -13.90
C PRO A 94 -4.42 -21.65 -15.36
N HIS A 95 -5.70 -21.93 -15.66
CA HIS A 95 -6.24 -22.16 -17.01
C HIS A 95 -6.59 -20.84 -17.73
N ILE A 96 -6.71 -19.72 -16.99
CA ILE A 96 -6.98 -18.38 -17.53
C ILE A 96 -5.68 -17.59 -17.67
N THR A 97 -4.84 -17.63 -16.63
CA THR A 97 -3.61 -16.83 -16.55
C THR A 97 -2.36 -17.70 -16.69
N LEU A 98 -1.48 -17.30 -17.61
CA LEU A 98 -0.22 -17.98 -17.90
C LEU A 98 0.84 -17.71 -16.82
N ALA A 99 0.93 -16.46 -16.37
CA ALA A 99 1.91 -16.01 -15.38
C ALA A 99 1.37 -14.82 -14.57
N ALA A 100 2.06 -14.52 -13.47
CA ALA A 100 1.83 -13.33 -12.66
C ALA A 100 3.14 -12.59 -12.44
N VAL A 101 3.12 -11.27 -12.61
CA VAL A 101 4.22 -10.36 -12.28
C VAL A 101 3.80 -9.54 -11.06
N THR A 102 4.52 -9.71 -9.96
CA THR A 102 4.14 -9.12 -8.67
C THR A 102 5.27 -8.24 -8.14
N SER A 103 4.91 -7.11 -7.53
CA SER A 103 5.86 -6.15 -6.95
C SER A 103 5.45 -5.78 -5.52
N GLY A 104 6.31 -6.03 -4.55
CA GLY A 104 6.05 -5.70 -3.15
C GLY A 104 4.80 -6.38 -2.56
N ALA A 105 4.49 -7.61 -2.99
CA ALA A 105 3.32 -8.37 -2.55
C ALA A 105 3.62 -9.16 -1.26
N PRO A 106 3.03 -8.81 -0.11
CA PRO A 106 3.34 -9.46 1.17
C PRO A 106 2.54 -10.76 1.36
N VAL A 107 2.65 -11.72 0.43
CA VAL A 107 1.85 -12.98 0.43
C VAL A 107 2.08 -13.89 1.63
N LEU A 108 3.14 -13.66 2.42
CA LEU A 108 3.45 -14.42 3.64
C LEU A 108 3.15 -13.64 4.94
N GLN A 109 2.65 -12.40 4.85
CA GLN A 109 2.43 -11.53 6.01
C GLN A 109 1.12 -11.86 6.73
N PHE A 110 0.99 -13.10 7.19
CA PHE A 110 -0.15 -13.61 7.95
C PHE A 110 0.32 -14.17 9.30
N GLN A 111 -0.60 -14.23 10.26
CA GLN A 111 -0.34 -14.76 11.60
C GLN A 111 0.23 -16.18 11.51
N GLY A 112 1.33 -16.43 12.24
CA GLY A 112 2.01 -17.72 12.27
C GLY A 112 2.95 -18.02 11.08
N LEU A 113 2.99 -17.17 10.05
CA LEU A 113 3.91 -17.33 8.90
C LEU A 113 5.09 -16.35 8.95
N THR A 114 4.83 -15.10 9.34
CA THR A 114 5.87 -14.07 9.49
C THR A 114 5.86 -13.54 10.92
N GLU A 115 7.04 -13.35 11.51
CA GLU A 115 7.18 -12.81 12.86
C GLU A 115 6.58 -11.40 12.99
N CYS A 116 5.84 -11.18 14.09
CA CYS A 116 5.29 -9.89 14.44
C CYS A 116 6.42 -8.91 14.77
N GLY A 117 6.64 -7.91 13.91
CA GLY A 117 7.66 -6.87 14.10
C GLY A 117 8.70 -6.80 12.97
N VAL A 118 8.74 -7.78 12.06
CA VAL A 118 9.66 -7.74 10.89
C VAL A 118 9.46 -6.47 10.07
N PHE A 119 8.20 -6.03 9.90
CA PHE A 119 7.89 -4.78 9.21
C PHE A 119 8.58 -3.58 9.88
N ASP A 120 8.42 -3.41 11.20
CA ASP A 120 9.03 -2.31 11.96
C ASP A 120 10.56 -2.38 11.99
N GLN A 121 11.13 -3.58 12.02
CA GLN A 121 12.57 -3.76 11.91
C GLN A 121 13.08 -3.29 10.54
N ILE A 122 12.35 -3.54 9.45
CA ILE A 122 12.70 -3.07 8.10
C ILE A 122 12.57 -1.55 8.00
N LEU A 123 11.52 -0.95 8.58
CA LEU A 123 11.39 0.51 8.66
C LEU A 123 12.58 1.12 9.40
N THR A 124 12.89 0.59 10.58
CA THR A 124 14.03 1.04 11.40
C THR A 124 15.34 0.95 10.61
N LYS A 125 15.58 -0.15 9.90
CA LYS A 125 16.76 -0.33 9.05
C LYS A 125 16.82 0.69 7.91
N SER A 126 15.69 1.12 7.35
CA SER A 126 15.66 2.14 6.29
C SER A 126 16.24 3.46 6.78
N PHE A 127 15.86 3.91 7.97
CA PHE A 127 16.40 5.12 8.59
C PHE A 127 17.85 4.96 9.05
N HIS A 128 18.19 3.83 9.66
CA HIS A 128 19.57 3.53 10.06
C HIS A 128 20.54 3.51 8.88
N SER A 129 20.11 2.96 7.74
CA SER A 129 20.93 2.90 6.52
C SER A 129 21.18 4.27 5.90
N ALA A 130 20.27 5.22 6.12
CA ALA A 130 20.45 6.60 5.68
C ALA A 130 21.33 7.42 6.64
N SER A 131 21.25 7.16 7.95
CA SER A 131 22.18 7.69 8.95
C SER A 131 22.22 6.80 10.18
N SER A 132 23.44 6.45 10.64
CA SER A 132 23.65 5.54 11.77
C SER A 132 23.16 6.08 13.12
N THR A 133 22.81 7.36 13.21
CA THR A 133 22.26 8.00 14.42
C THR A 133 20.76 8.26 14.33
N CYS A 134 20.16 8.15 13.14
CA CYS A 134 18.76 8.53 12.92
C CYS A 134 17.79 7.61 13.65
N ASP A 135 17.99 6.28 13.57
CA ASP A 135 17.13 5.33 14.27
C ASP A 135 17.20 5.48 15.80
N VAL A 136 18.38 5.85 16.32
CA VAL A 136 18.58 6.15 17.74
C VAL A 136 17.83 7.42 18.15
N ALA A 137 17.90 8.48 17.33
CA ALA A 137 17.16 9.72 17.57
C ALA A 137 15.64 9.50 17.52
N ILE A 138 15.14 8.75 16.51
CA ILE A 138 13.73 8.37 16.41
C ILE A 138 13.30 7.55 17.62
N ARG A 139 14.12 6.59 18.08
CA ARG A 139 13.80 5.80 19.26
C ARG A 139 13.64 6.69 20.50
N LYS A 140 14.58 7.61 20.71
CA LYS A 140 14.56 8.54 21.85
C LYS A 140 13.41 9.54 21.79
N SER A 141 13.01 9.97 20.58
CA SER A 141 11.91 10.94 20.44
C SER A 141 10.58 10.39 20.93
N TRP A 142 10.35 9.06 20.83
CA TRP A 142 9.14 8.44 21.38
C TRP A 142 9.01 8.63 22.89
N ASP A 143 10.10 8.42 23.63
CA ASP A 143 10.11 8.58 25.08
C ASP A 143 9.86 10.04 25.48
N VAL A 144 10.53 10.98 24.81
CA VAL A 144 10.35 12.42 25.03
C VAL A 144 8.91 12.85 24.75
N MET A 145 8.35 12.44 23.60
CA MET A 145 6.97 12.77 23.27
C MET A 145 5.97 12.16 24.25
N GLN A 146 6.23 10.95 24.75
CA GLN A 146 5.35 10.32 25.74
C GLN A 146 5.41 11.03 27.09
N GLU A 147 6.61 11.44 27.52
CA GLU A 147 6.80 12.19 28.77
C GLU A 147 6.12 13.56 28.70
N MET A 148 6.34 14.33 27.63
CA MET A 148 5.69 15.63 27.45
C MET A 148 4.16 15.50 27.42
N ALA A 149 3.64 14.51 26.71
CA ALA A 149 2.21 14.28 26.62
C ALA A 149 1.55 13.74 27.91
N SER A 150 2.31 13.52 28.99
CA SER A 150 1.74 13.10 30.28
C SER A 150 1.08 14.24 31.06
N THR A 151 1.31 15.49 30.66
CA THR A 151 0.72 16.71 31.25
C THR A 151 0.00 17.51 30.17
N ASP A 152 -0.98 18.33 30.56
CA ASP A 152 -1.70 19.17 29.61
C ASP A 152 -0.78 20.26 29.01
N GLU A 153 0.11 20.83 29.83
CA GLU A 153 1.08 21.84 29.39
C GLU A 153 2.09 21.26 28.38
N GLY A 154 2.67 20.09 28.67
CA GLY A 154 3.61 19.45 27.75
C GLY A 154 2.94 18.91 26.48
N ALA A 155 1.68 18.46 26.57
CA ALA A 155 0.90 18.09 25.39
C ALA A 155 0.60 19.31 24.49
N GLN A 156 0.30 20.47 25.09
CA GLN A 156 0.15 21.71 24.35
C GLN A 156 1.47 22.13 23.67
N GLU A 157 2.60 22.05 24.38
CA GLU A 157 3.92 22.34 23.80
C GLU A 157 4.24 21.42 22.61
N LEU A 158 3.90 20.13 22.69
CA LEU A 158 4.02 19.21 21.55
C LEU A 158 3.14 19.65 20.37
N ALA A 159 1.90 20.05 20.63
CA ALA A 159 0.99 20.50 19.57
C ALA A 159 1.54 21.75 18.86
N GLU A 160 2.10 22.68 19.61
CA GLU A 160 2.75 23.89 19.08
C GLU A 160 4.01 23.56 18.28
N THR A 161 4.87 22.67 18.80
CA THR A 161 6.11 22.21 18.17
C THR A 161 5.87 21.54 16.82
N PHE A 162 4.83 20.68 16.74
CA PHE A 162 4.46 19.98 15.52
C PHE A 162 3.49 20.78 14.63
N HIS A 163 3.15 22.02 15.02
CA HIS A 163 2.22 22.90 14.31
C HIS A 163 0.87 22.23 14.02
N MET A 164 0.32 21.53 15.03
CA MET A 164 -0.92 20.78 14.90
C MET A 164 -2.13 21.71 14.80
N CYS A 165 -3.08 21.37 13.93
CA CYS A 165 -4.34 22.12 13.81
C CYS A 165 -5.31 21.88 14.98
N GLY A 166 -5.12 20.80 15.74
CA GLY A 166 -5.96 20.41 16.88
C GLY A 166 -5.12 20.10 18.11
N PRO A 167 -5.73 20.11 19.31
CA PRO A 167 -5.01 19.92 20.55
C PRO A 167 -4.49 18.48 20.68
N ILE A 168 -3.27 18.35 21.20
CA ILE A 168 -2.80 17.10 21.80
C ILE A 168 -3.15 17.17 23.28
N THR A 169 -3.68 16.06 23.81
CA THR A 169 -3.99 15.86 25.22
C THR A 169 -3.43 14.51 25.66
N PRO A 170 -3.21 14.29 26.97
CA PRO A 170 -2.80 12.98 27.46
C PRO A 170 -3.73 11.84 27.02
N SER A 171 -5.03 12.12 26.92
CA SER A 171 -6.05 11.16 26.49
C SER A 171 -6.02 10.82 25.00
N ASN A 172 -5.46 11.68 24.14
CA ASN A 172 -5.42 11.47 22.69
C ASN A 172 -4.00 11.26 22.12
N TYR A 173 -2.97 11.30 22.96
CA TYR A 173 -1.56 11.16 22.56
C TYR A 173 -1.29 9.93 21.67
N THR A 174 -1.97 8.81 21.89
CA THR A 174 -1.80 7.60 21.08
C THR A 174 -2.20 7.81 19.61
N VAL A 175 -3.18 8.69 19.34
CA VAL A 175 -3.58 9.07 17.98
C VAL A 175 -2.46 9.87 17.31
N PHE A 176 -1.90 10.87 18.01
CA PHE A 176 -0.76 11.63 17.53
C PHE A 176 0.47 10.73 17.28
N ARG A 177 0.82 9.87 18.23
CA ARG A 177 1.92 8.91 18.08
C ARG A 177 1.72 7.98 16.89
N THR A 178 0.49 7.50 16.66
CA THR A 178 0.15 6.65 15.51
C THR A 178 0.30 7.42 14.20
N TRP A 179 -0.07 8.71 14.17
CA TRP A 179 0.13 9.56 13.01
C TRP A 179 1.62 9.76 12.69
N VAL A 180 2.47 10.07 13.68
CA VAL A 180 3.93 10.20 13.49
C VAL A 180 4.53 8.87 13.01
N TYR A 181 4.09 7.74 13.58
CA TYR A 181 4.50 6.41 13.10
C TYR A 181 4.11 6.17 11.64
N GLY A 182 2.91 6.58 11.23
CA GLY A 182 2.45 6.54 9.84
C GLY A 182 3.33 7.35 8.88
N VAL A 183 3.90 8.48 9.33
CA VAL A 183 4.87 9.26 8.55
C VAL A 183 6.13 8.43 8.26
N TYR A 184 6.72 7.77 9.27
CA TYR A 184 7.91 6.93 9.06
C TYR A 184 7.64 5.74 8.12
N ILE A 185 6.45 5.13 8.21
CA ILE A 185 6.00 4.10 7.26
C ILE A 185 5.99 4.66 5.84
N MET A 186 5.31 5.79 5.64
CA MET A 186 5.13 6.39 4.31
C MET A 186 6.47 6.73 3.66
N MET A 187 7.38 7.36 4.40
CA MET A 187 8.70 7.72 3.88
C MET A 187 9.52 6.50 3.49
N SER A 188 9.46 5.43 4.30
CA SER A 188 10.18 4.19 4.01
C SER A 188 9.61 3.47 2.79
N MET A 189 8.29 3.34 2.71
CA MET A 189 7.62 2.67 1.59
C MET A 189 7.82 3.41 0.26
N MET A 190 7.90 4.75 0.30
CA MET A 190 8.02 5.61 -0.87
C MET A 190 9.45 6.12 -1.07
N ASN A 191 10.47 5.44 -0.54
CA ASN A 191 11.86 5.88 -0.59
C ASN A 191 12.53 5.72 -1.98
N TYR A 192 11.94 6.34 -3.01
CA TYR A 192 12.36 6.22 -4.41
C TYR A 192 13.53 7.14 -4.75
N PRO A 193 14.39 6.77 -5.72
CA PRO A 193 15.52 7.59 -6.18
C PRO A 193 15.12 8.73 -7.14
N TYR A 194 13.85 9.11 -7.15
CA TYR A 194 13.28 10.20 -7.94
C TYR A 194 11.99 10.70 -7.26
N PRO A 195 11.51 11.93 -7.58
CA PRO A 195 10.29 12.46 -6.99
C PRO A 195 9.07 11.64 -7.41
N THR A 196 8.12 11.47 -6.49
CA THR A 196 6.89 10.70 -6.74
C THR A 196 5.66 11.43 -6.21
N ASN A 197 4.50 11.10 -6.77
CA ASN A 197 3.21 11.63 -6.33
C ASN A 197 2.16 10.50 -6.31
N PHE A 198 2.45 9.43 -5.57
CA PHE A 198 1.58 8.26 -5.49
C PHE A 198 0.55 8.40 -4.35
N LEU A 199 1.02 8.48 -3.10
CA LEU A 199 0.16 8.73 -1.93
C LEU A 199 0.12 10.22 -1.59
N VAL A 200 1.31 10.83 -1.55
CA VAL A 200 1.52 12.26 -1.38
C VAL A 200 2.72 12.67 -2.24
N PRO A 201 2.86 13.95 -2.61
CA PRO A 201 4.07 14.44 -3.26
C PRO A 201 5.28 14.26 -2.34
N LEU A 202 6.29 13.52 -2.82
CA LEU A 202 7.54 13.28 -2.10
C LEU A 202 8.76 13.57 -2.98
N PRO A 203 9.85 14.10 -2.41
CA PRO A 203 11.09 14.32 -3.13
C PRO A 203 11.80 12.98 -3.44
N THR A 204 12.90 13.08 -4.17
CA THR A 204 13.89 11.99 -4.27
C THR A 204 14.44 11.64 -2.90
N PHE A 205 14.56 10.35 -2.58
CA PHE A 205 15.07 9.81 -1.31
C PHE A 205 14.47 10.48 -0.07
N PRO A 206 13.13 10.41 0.12
CA PRO A 206 12.44 11.11 1.20
C PRO A 206 12.95 10.76 2.61
N VAL A 207 13.46 9.53 2.82
CA VAL A 207 14.09 9.15 4.09
C VAL A 207 15.36 9.97 4.36
N GLN A 208 16.19 10.21 3.34
CA GLN A 208 17.39 11.05 3.50
C GLN A 208 17.02 12.50 3.73
N VAL A 209 16.03 13.02 2.98
CA VAL A 209 15.59 14.41 3.14
C VAL A 209 15.15 14.67 4.58
N MET A 210 14.33 13.79 5.17
CA MET A 210 13.87 13.91 6.55
C MET A 210 14.99 13.97 7.60
N ILE A 211 16.17 13.41 7.30
CA ILE A 211 17.31 13.38 8.23
C ILE A 211 18.08 14.70 8.20
N TYR A 212 18.09 15.40 7.06
CA TYR A 212 18.93 16.57 6.82
C TYR A 212 18.15 17.87 6.65
N SER A 213 16.82 17.83 6.72
CA SER A 213 15.91 18.99 6.74
C SER A 213 15.67 19.48 8.16
#